data_AF-A0A7X3NXV5-F1
#
_entry.id   AF-A0A7X3NXV5-F1
#
_cell.length_a   1.000
_cell.length_b   1.000
_cell.length_c   1.000
_cell.angle_alpha   90.00
_cell.angle_beta   90.00
_cell.angle_gamma   90.00
#
_symmetry.space_group_name_H-M   'P 1'
#
loop_
_entity.id
_entity.type
_entity.pdbx_description
1 polymer ?
#
loop_
_entity_poly.entity_id
_entity_poly.type
_entity_poly.pdbx_seq_one_letter_code
_entity_poly.pdbx_strand_id
1 'polypeptide(L)'
;MLQDPKAFLQRLQQVPFVNGGLFDCLDTFEATGNGGKRIDCFTDNPNDRRKLHVPTKLFFHVEMGIFPLFDRYKFTVEENTPVEQEVALDPELLGQVFENLLGAYNPETQSTARKATGSYYTPRQIVNYMVDEALIAYFLQKVEPYDGDKEFLAERLRDDLLAYEFQGDTDKPDDHLIDETEIESMIQAVDELKIIDPAVGSGAFPMGILNKLVLILQKLDPQNKHWKQRQLQQVMGIKDPEIRDGALEIIKEVFSKTNRYNDYGRKLYLIQKGIYGVDIQPIAITIAKLRFFISLIIDQVPNNNPDDNYGIRPLPNLEVKFVAANTLIGLNRSETQLLLETEDIEAHRESITQIRERYFRANTRQQKLKLIEEEKVCRAELTQALAAVARQWRLGSESSVLEEAKKIAAWDPYDQNAAAEFFDAEWMFGVKDGFDIAIGNPPYIERKKISPTNKVTLQTYFGDFFTTKVWTILTACAN
;
A
#
# COMPACT_ATOMS: atom_id res chain seq x y z
N MET A 1 -1.16 37.13 -3.42
CA MET A 1 -0.45 35.87 -3.74
C MET A 1 -1.19 35.08 -4.82
N LEU A 2 -2.38 34.53 -4.58
CA LEU A 2 -3.16 33.78 -5.59
C LEU A 2 -3.68 34.60 -6.79
N GLN A 3 -3.57 35.94 -6.76
CA GLN A 3 -3.96 36.83 -7.86
C GLN A 3 -2.81 37.14 -8.83
N ASP A 4 -1.57 36.79 -8.47
CA ASP A 4 -0.38 36.96 -9.31
C ASP A 4 0.24 35.57 -9.55
N PRO A 5 -0.07 34.93 -10.68
CA PRO A 5 0.46 33.60 -11.01
C PRO A 5 1.99 33.55 -11.03
N LYS A 6 2.68 34.63 -11.44
CA LYS A 6 4.15 34.63 -11.52
C LYS A 6 4.78 34.65 -10.14
N ALA A 7 4.27 35.49 -9.24
CA ALA A 7 4.73 35.53 -7.85
C ALA A 7 4.43 34.21 -7.12
N PHE A 8 3.31 33.54 -7.44
CA PHE A 8 2.99 32.23 -6.91
C PHE A 8 3.97 31.15 -7.40
N LEU A 9 4.24 31.10 -8.71
CA LEU A 9 5.20 30.16 -9.30
C LEU A 9 6.62 30.34 -8.75
N GLN A 10 7.09 31.58 -8.56
CA GLN A 10 8.40 31.84 -7.96
C GLN A 10 8.54 31.28 -6.53
N ARG A 11 7.44 31.24 -5.77
CA ARG A 11 7.44 30.64 -4.42
C ARG A 11 7.42 29.12 -4.49
N LEU A 12 6.68 28.55 -5.44
CA LEU A 12 6.65 27.10 -5.66
C LEU A 12 7.95 26.54 -6.22
N GLN A 13 8.80 27.35 -6.86
CA GLN A 13 10.11 26.90 -7.32
C GLN A 13 10.98 26.32 -6.19
N GLN A 14 10.73 26.71 -4.94
CA GLN A 14 11.45 26.24 -3.74
C GLN A 14 10.87 24.94 -3.16
N VAL A 15 9.80 24.41 -3.76
CA VAL A 15 9.11 23.22 -3.26
C VAL A 15 9.55 22.02 -4.10
N PRO A 16 10.09 20.96 -3.48
CA PRO A 16 10.40 19.73 -4.21
C PRO A 16 9.14 19.12 -4.80
N PHE A 17 9.30 18.47 -5.94
CA PHE A 17 8.25 17.72 -6.57
C PHE A 17 8.13 16.32 -5.95
N VAL A 18 7.00 16.06 -5.29
CA VAL A 18 6.77 14.86 -4.46
C VAL A 18 5.88 13.82 -5.19
N ASN A 19 5.60 13.99 -6.49
CA ASN A 19 4.46 13.34 -7.15
C ASN A 19 4.41 11.81 -7.06
N GLY A 20 3.61 11.31 -6.12
CA GLY A 20 2.99 9.98 -6.14
C GLY A 20 1.47 10.13 -6.28
N GLY A 21 0.79 9.07 -6.73
CA GLY A 21 -0.61 9.08 -7.17
C GLY A 21 -1.64 9.79 -6.26
N LEU A 22 -1.39 9.89 -4.95
CA LEU A 22 -2.21 10.67 -4.00
C LEU A 22 -2.35 12.17 -4.37
N PHE A 23 -1.30 12.76 -4.94
CA PHE A 23 -1.24 14.18 -5.28
C PHE A 23 -1.42 14.43 -6.79
N ASP A 24 -1.79 13.41 -7.54
CA ASP A 24 -2.09 13.57 -8.97
C ASP A 24 -3.39 14.36 -9.15
N CYS A 25 -3.40 15.18 -10.19
CA CYS A 25 -4.60 15.89 -10.62
C CYS A 25 -5.61 14.87 -11.18
N LEU A 26 -6.78 14.78 -10.54
CA LEU A 26 -7.87 13.88 -10.94
C LEU A 26 -8.74 14.48 -12.05
N ASP A 27 -8.49 15.73 -12.44
CA ASP A 27 -9.18 16.34 -13.56
C ASP A 27 -8.90 15.58 -14.86
N THR A 28 -9.97 15.27 -15.58
CA THR A 28 -9.87 14.66 -16.90
C THR A 28 -9.75 15.75 -17.96
N PHE A 29 -8.84 15.53 -18.93
CA PHE A 29 -8.51 16.41 -20.06
C PHE A 29 -7.84 17.74 -19.71
N GLU A 30 -7.01 18.24 -20.63
CA GLU A 30 -6.28 19.51 -20.46
C GLU A 30 -7.17 20.76 -20.65
N ALA A 31 -8.35 20.61 -21.27
CA ALA A 31 -9.32 21.69 -21.45
C ALA A 31 -10.77 21.15 -21.38
N THR A 32 -11.64 21.84 -20.64
CA THR A 32 -13.06 21.47 -20.40
C THR A 32 -13.93 21.42 -21.67
N GLY A 33 -13.47 22.00 -22.78
CA GLY A 33 -14.19 22.03 -24.05
C GLY A 33 -14.40 20.67 -24.72
N ASN A 34 -13.63 19.64 -24.34
CA ASN A 34 -13.66 18.32 -24.99
C ASN A 34 -14.41 17.24 -24.18
N GLY A 35 -15.35 17.64 -23.32
CA GLY A 35 -16.16 16.69 -22.53
C GLY A 35 -15.47 16.19 -21.26
N GLY A 36 -14.42 16.87 -20.81
CA GLY A 36 -13.71 16.54 -19.56
C GLY A 36 -14.46 16.94 -18.30
N LYS A 37 -14.34 16.10 -17.28
CA LYS A 37 -14.78 16.30 -15.89
C LYS A 37 -13.67 16.94 -15.07
N ARG A 38 -14.01 18.02 -14.35
CA ARG A 38 -13.16 18.65 -13.32
C ARG A 38 -13.53 18.06 -11.96
N ILE A 39 -12.74 17.11 -11.47
CA ILE A 39 -12.95 16.46 -10.17
C ILE A 39 -12.39 17.36 -9.06
N ASP A 40 -11.19 17.90 -9.25
CA ASP A 40 -10.52 18.78 -8.29
C ASP A 40 -10.94 20.25 -8.45
N CYS A 41 -11.88 20.51 -9.38
CA CYS A 41 -12.49 21.81 -9.64
C CYS A 41 -11.50 22.92 -10.05
N PHE A 42 -10.31 22.56 -10.56
CA PHE A 42 -9.35 23.53 -11.11
C PHE A 42 -9.77 23.94 -12.52
N THR A 43 -10.39 25.12 -12.67
CA THR A 43 -10.79 25.66 -13.97
C THR A 43 -9.77 26.66 -14.54
N ASP A 44 -9.30 26.36 -15.74
CA ASP A 44 -8.53 27.24 -16.62
C ASP A 44 -9.43 28.24 -17.38
N ASN A 45 -10.74 27.98 -17.43
CA ASN A 45 -11.71 28.87 -18.07
C ASN A 45 -12.04 30.07 -17.17
N PRO A 46 -11.66 31.31 -17.56
CA PRO A 46 -11.90 32.50 -16.75
C PRO A 46 -13.39 32.82 -16.56
N ASN A 47 -14.27 32.32 -17.45
CA ASN A 47 -15.71 32.60 -17.45
C ASN A 47 -16.54 31.55 -16.67
N ASP A 48 -16.00 30.35 -16.43
CA ASP A 48 -16.69 29.25 -15.73
C ASP A 48 -16.23 29.11 -14.27
N ARG A 49 -15.73 30.22 -13.70
CA ARG A 49 -15.28 30.28 -12.32
C ARG A 49 -16.49 30.32 -11.38
N ARG A 50 -17.09 29.16 -11.09
CA ARG A 50 -17.67 28.95 -9.77
C ARG A 50 -16.51 29.04 -8.77
N LYS A 51 -16.21 30.27 -8.33
CA LYS A 51 -15.06 30.55 -7.46
C LYS A 51 -15.35 29.90 -6.12
N LEU A 52 -14.72 28.76 -5.86
CA LEU A 52 -14.57 28.27 -4.49
C LEU A 52 -13.86 29.38 -3.71
N HIS A 53 -14.60 30.10 -2.88
CA HIS A 53 -14.04 31.13 -2.02
C HIS A 53 -13.80 30.53 -0.64
N VAL A 54 -12.55 30.16 -0.37
CA VAL A 54 -12.12 29.75 0.97
C VAL A 54 -11.57 30.99 1.68
N PRO A 55 -12.24 31.49 2.74
CA PRO A 55 -11.81 32.71 3.42
C PRO A 55 -10.41 32.55 4.03
N THR A 56 -9.51 33.53 3.78
CA THR A 56 -8.14 33.55 4.31
C THR A 56 -8.09 33.43 5.83
N LYS A 57 -9.12 33.92 6.53
CA LYS A 57 -9.25 33.79 7.99
C LYS A 57 -9.25 32.34 8.48
N LEU A 58 -9.73 31.39 7.68
CA LEU A 58 -9.72 29.96 8.05
C LEU A 58 -8.30 29.42 8.17
N PHE A 59 -7.33 30.03 7.48
CA PHE A 59 -5.93 29.61 7.52
C PHE A 59 -5.11 30.42 8.51
N PHE A 60 -5.23 31.75 8.48
CA PHE A 60 -4.27 32.66 9.12
C PHE A 60 -4.83 33.46 10.29
N HIS A 61 -6.11 33.29 10.67
CA HIS A 61 -6.64 33.99 11.85
C HIS A 61 -5.91 33.55 13.11
N VAL A 62 -5.42 34.49 13.92
CA VAL A 62 -4.54 34.21 15.06
C VAL A 62 -5.10 33.17 16.03
N GLU A 63 -6.41 33.21 16.29
CA GLU A 63 -7.04 32.31 17.27
C GLU A 63 -7.75 31.08 16.67
N MET A 64 -8.22 31.19 15.43
CA MET A 64 -9.15 30.23 14.80
C MET A 64 -8.63 29.70 13.45
N GLY A 65 -7.48 30.20 13.00
CA GLY A 65 -6.84 29.78 11.77
C GLY A 65 -6.19 28.42 11.96
N ILE A 66 -6.21 27.60 10.91
CA ILE A 66 -5.63 26.26 10.96
C ILE A 66 -4.11 26.28 11.18
N PHE A 67 -3.38 27.26 10.62
CA PHE A 67 -1.92 27.34 10.81
C PHE A 67 -1.57 27.73 12.25
N PRO A 68 -2.14 28.80 12.84
CA PRO A 68 -1.92 29.08 14.27
C PRO A 68 -2.42 27.98 15.22
N LEU A 69 -3.36 27.14 14.80
CA LEU A 69 -3.74 25.95 15.56
C LEU A 69 -2.63 24.90 15.49
N PHE A 70 -2.14 24.57 14.30
CA PHE A 70 -1.05 23.61 14.10
C PHE A 70 0.26 24.07 14.76
N ASP A 71 0.58 25.35 14.72
CA ASP A 71 1.78 25.92 15.37
C ASP A 71 1.80 25.74 16.90
N ARG A 72 0.65 25.44 17.53
CA ARG A 72 0.57 25.12 18.97
C ARG A 72 1.05 23.70 19.29
N TYR A 73 1.15 22.85 18.28
CA TYR A 73 1.56 21.45 18.42
C TYR A 73 2.94 21.25 17.82
N LYS A 74 3.72 20.37 18.44
CA LYS A 74 4.94 19.86 17.84
C LYS A 74 4.54 18.68 16.96
N PHE A 75 4.85 18.73 15.67
CA PHE A 75 4.71 17.57 14.80
C PHE A 75 6.02 16.80 14.81
N THR A 76 5.93 15.48 14.93
CA THR A 76 7.04 14.58 14.72
C THR A 76 6.83 13.82 13.42
N VAL A 77 7.94 13.50 12.77
CA VAL A 77 7.97 12.73 11.53
C VAL A 77 8.10 11.24 11.79
N GLU A 78 8.54 10.86 13.00
CA GLU A 78 8.70 9.48 13.41
C GLU A 78 7.38 8.98 14.02
N GLU A 79 6.92 7.80 13.60
CA GLU A 79 5.87 7.12 14.33
C GLU A 79 6.46 6.62 15.65
N ASN A 80 5.92 7.14 16.76
CA ASN A 80 6.30 6.74 18.11
C ASN A 80 6.29 5.21 18.25
N THR A 81 7.41 4.65 18.68
CA THR A 81 7.50 3.23 19.05
C THR A 81 6.70 3.00 20.35
N PRO A 82 6.33 1.75 20.70
CA PRO A 82 5.71 1.49 22.00
C PRO A 82 6.63 1.82 23.20
N VAL A 83 7.93 2.03 22.97
CA VAL A 83 8.95 2.30 24.00
C VAL A 83 9.18 3.81 24.18
N GLU A 84 9.15 4.58 23.09
CA GLU A 84 9.34 6.04 23.11
C GLU A 84 8.09 6.76 22.62
N GLN A 85 7.50 7.56 23.52
CA GLN A 85 6.39 8.44 23.19
C GLN A 85 6.83 9.90 23.34
N GLU A 86 7.14 10.56 22.23
CA GLU A 86 7.31 12.00 22.24
C GLU A 86 5.96 12.69 22.47
N VAL A 87 5.96 13.83 23.18
CA VAL A 87 4.78 14.73 23.26
C VAL A 87 4.70 15.53 21.95
N ALA A 88 4.50 14.81 20.85
CA ALA A 88 4.41 15.33 19.49
C ALA A 88 3.33 14.59 18.70
N LEU A 89 2.76 15.27 17.70
CA LEU A 89 1.77 14.71 16.79
C LEU A 89 2.49 13.93 15.69
N ASP A 90 2.33 12.62 15.69
CA ASP A 90 2.90 11.70 14.70
C ASP A 90 1.93 11.45 13.52
N PRO A 91 2.39 10.81 12.43
CA PRO A 91 1.55 10.49 11.27
C PRO A 91 0.32 9.61 11.57
N GLU A 92 0.28 8.92 12.72
CA GLU A 92 -0.90 8.16 13.12
C GLU A 92 -2.09 9.06 13.47
N LEU A 93 -1.84 10.29 13.90
CA LEU A 93 -2.92 11.25 14.16
C LEU A 93 -3.82 11.43 12.93
N LEU A 94 -3.32 11.23 11.71
CA LEU A 94 -4.14 11.20 10.50
C LEU A 94 -5.20 10.10 10.55
N GLY A 95 -4.83 8.91 11.01
CA GLY A 95 -5.76 7.81 11.26
C GLY A 95 -6.79 8.19 12.34
N GLN A 96 -6.35 8.78 13.45
CA GLN A 96 -7.25 9.19 14.53
C GLN A 96 -8.23 10.29 14.11
N VAL A 97 -7.76 11.29 13.35
CA VAL A 97 -8.58 12.37 12.79
C VAL A 97 -9.58 11.79 11.80
N PHE A 98 -9.16 10.88 10.93
CA PHE A 98 -10.05 10.20 10.00
C PHE A 98 -11.18 9.45 10.69
N GLU A 99 -10.88 8.65 11.71
CA GLU A 99 -11.90 7.91 12.45
C GLU A 99 -12.91 8.85 13.14
N ASN A 100 -12.44 9.99 13.63
CA ASN A 100 -13.30 11.03 14.17
C ASN A 100 -14.19 11.67 13.09
N LEU A 101 -13.64 11.90 11.89
CA LEU A 101 -14.38 12.47 10.76
C LEU A 101 -15.39 11.48 10.16
N LEU A 102 -15.03 10.21 9.99
CA LEU A 102 -15.97 9.14 9.62
C LEU A 102 -17.08 9.03 10.66
N GLY A 103 -16.72 9.00 11.94
CA GLY A 103 -17.69 8.95 13.04
C GLY A 103 -18.69 10.09 13.04
N ALA A 104 -18.34 11.25 12.45
CA ALA A 104 -19.14 12.46 12.42
C ALA A 104 -20.10 12.57 11.22
N TYR A 105 -19.95 11.76 10.15
CA TYR A 105 -20.73 11.99 8.92
C TYR A 105 -21.19 10.69 8.23
N ASN A 106 -22.47 10.37 8.42
CA ASN A 106 -23.25 9.65 7.41
C ASN A 106 -24.51 10.48 7.09
N PRO A 107 -24.52 11.24 5.98
CA PRO A 107 -25.62 12.15 5.64
C PRO A 107 -26.98 11.44 5.49
N GLU A 108 -26.97 10.16 5.16
CA GLU A 108 -28.19 9.40 4.87
C GLU A 108 -28.82 8.75 6.11
N THR A 109 -28.04 8.45 7.15
CA THR A 109 -28.51 7.58 8.25
C THR A 109 -28.64 8.25 9.61
N GLN A 110 -28.22 9.53 9.75
CA GLN A 110 -28.24 10.28 11.04
C GLN A 110 -27.68 9.49 12.24
N SER A 111 -26.81 8.51 12.01
CA SER A 111 -26.20 7.67 13.04
C SER A 111 -24.68 7.88 13.02
N THR A 112 -24.04 7.92 14.19
CA THR A 112 -22.57 7.94 14.31
C THR A 112 -22.00 6.74 13.55
N ALA A 113 -21.27 6.99 12.46
CA ALA A 113 -20.87 5.97 11.49
C ALA A 113 -19.99 4.84 12.08
N ARG A 114 -19.36 5.08 13.25
CA ARG A 114 -18.53 4.11 13.98
C ARG A 114 -19.19 2.74 14.15
N LYS A 115 -20.50 2.67 14.39
CA LYS A 115 -21.22 1.40 14.62
C LYS A 115 -21.65 0.68 13.34
N ALA A 116 -21.65 1.38 12.20
CA ALA A 116 -22.15 0.86 10.93
C ALA A 116 -21.00 0.43 9.99
N THR A 117 -19.87 1.16 9.99
CA THR A 117 -18.70 0.82 9.16
C THR A 117 -17.77 -0.20 9.82
N GLY A 118 -17.81 -0.34 11.15
CA GLY A 118 -16.90 -1.24 11.88
C GLY A 118 -15.46 -0.76 11.92
N SER A 119 -15.21 0.50 11.56
CA SER A 119 -13.89 1.14 11.59
C SER A 119 -13.46 1.32 13.06
N TYR A 120 -12.64 0.40 13.54
CA TYR A 120 -12.03 0.46 14.87
C TYR A 120 -10.51 0.43 14.73
N TYR A 121 -9.87 1.44 15.29
CA TYR A 121 -8.41 1.49 15.39
C TYR A 121 -7.89 0.37 16.29
N THR A 122 -6.91 -0.38 15.79
CA THR A 122 -6.20 -1.40 16.57
C THR A 122 -5.12 -0.71 17.41
N PRO A 123 -5.13 -0.83 18.76
CA PRO A 123 -4.10 -0.24 19.60
C PRO A 123 -2.69 -0.68 19.21
N ARG A 124 -1.71 0.22 19.30
CA ARG A 124 -0.30 -0.04 18.92
C ARG A 124 0.28 -1.29 19.53
N GLN A 125 0.01 -1.55 20.81
CA GLN A 125 0.53 -2.72 21.51
C GLN A 125 0.02 -4.02 20.86
N ILE A 126 -1.24 -4.02 20.41
CA ILE A 126 -1.83 -5.15 19.70
C ILE A 126 -1.23 -5.28 18.30
N VAL A 127 -1.07 -4.16 17.58
CA VAL A 127 -0.42 -4.19 16.26
C VAL A 127 0.99 -4.74 16.36
N ASN A 128 1.83 -4.22 17.27
CA ASN A 128 3.20 -4.70 17.45
C ASN A 128 3.24 -6.19 17.82
N TYR A 129 2.43 -6.62 18.79
CA TYR A 129 2.37 -8.03 19.17
C TYR A 129 1.98 -8.94 17.99
N MET A 130 0.91 -8.61 17.27
CA MET A 130 0.46 -9.42 16.14
C MET A 130 1.47 -9.45 14.99
N VAL A 131 2.14 -8.34 14.75
CA VAL A 131 3.21 -8.27 13.75
C VAL A 131 4.40 -9.13 14.15
N ASP A 132 4.83 -9.05 15.41
CA ASP A 132 5.96 -9.83 15.93
C ASP A 132 5.67 -11.33 15.81
N GLU A 133 4.51 -11.79 16.30
CA GLU A 133 4.14 -13.20 16.23
C GLU A 133 3.98 -13.70 14.77
N ALA A 134 3.46 -12.87 13.87
CA ALA A 134 3.34 -13.21 12.45
C ALA A 134 4.72 -13.36 11.78
N LEU A 135 5.65 -12.44 12.05
CA LEU A 135 7.01 -12.51 11.51
C LEU A 135 7.79 -13.69 12.08
N ILE A 136 7.65 -13.99 13.37
CA ILE A 136 8.28 -15.16 13.99
C ILE A 136 7.78 -16.44 13.33
N ALA A 137 6.47 -16.60 13.22
CA ALA A 137 5.88 -17.77 12.58
C ALA A 137 6.36 -17.94 11.13
N TYR A 138 6.52 -16.83 10.40
CA TYR A 138 7.07 -16.85 9.05
C TYR A 138 8.54 -17.28 9.00
N PHE A 139 9.41 -16.69 9.83
CA PHE A 139 10.83 -17.02 9.83
C PHE A 139 11.10 -18.47 10.25
N LEU A 140 10.37 -19.01 11.23
CA LEU A 140 10.51 -20.42 11.65
C LEU A 140 10.17 -21.42 10.54
N GLN A 141 9.37 -21.02 9.54
CA GLN A 141 9.04 -21.84 8.38
C GLN A 141 10.06 -21.70 7.24
N LYS A 142 10.71 -20.54 7.11
CA LYS A 142 11.58 -20.21 5.96
C LYS A 142 13.07 -20.35 6.26
N VAL A 143 13.46 -20.26 7.53
CA VAL A 143 14.85 -20.27 7.97
C VAL A 143 15.08 -21.52 8.81
N GLU A 144 16.10 -22.28 8.44
CA GLU A 144 16.56 -23.40 9.25
C GLU A 144 17.65 -22.89 10.21
N PRO A 145 17.48 -23.09 11.53
CA PRO A 145 18.40 -22.55 12.51
C PRO A 145 19.76 -23.26 12.45
N TYR A 146 20.85 -22.52 12.71
CA TYR A 146 22.22 -23.05 12.64
C TYR A 146 22.47 -24.21 13.63
N ASP A 147 21.76 -24.20 14.75
CA ASP A 147 21.83 -25.19 15.83
C ASP A 147 20.74 -26.28 15.74
N GLY A 148 19.82 -26.17 14.78
CA GLY A 148 18.68 -27.07 14.62
C GLY A 148 17.54 -26.84 15.62
N ASP A 149 17.59 -25.79 16.45
CA ASP A 149 16.60 -25.51 17.48
C ASP A 149 15.65 -24.36 17.07
N LYS A 150 14.43 -24.72 16.66
CA LYS A 150 13.41 -23.75 16.26
C LYS A 150 12.80 -23.00 17.45
N GLU A 151 12.79 -23.57 18.65
CA GLU A 151 12.30 -22.87 19.84
C GLU A 151 13.29 -21.77 20.23
N PHE A 152 14.58 -22.09 20.24
CA PHE A 152 15.62 -21.12 20.51
C PHE A 152 15.74 -20.04 19.42
N LEU A 153 15.54 -20.38 18.14
CA LEU A 153 15.41 -19.37 17.07
C LEU A 153 14.24 -18.39 17.35
N ALA A 154 13.10 -18.88 17.85
CA ALA A 154 11.96 -18.02 18.17
C ALA A 154 12.28 -17.03 19.32
N GLU A 155 13.05 -17.46 20.32
CA GLU A 155 13.54 -16.59 21.39
C GLU A 155 14.50 -15.52 20.85
N ARG A 156 15.50 -15.92 20.05
CA ARG A 156 16.44 -14.99 19.41
C ARG A 156 15.72 -13.96 18.51
N LEU A 157 14.69 -14.38 17.79
CA LEU A 157 13.87 -13.47 16.99
C LEU A 157 13.15 -12.43 17.85
N ARG A 158 12.55 -12.83 18.97
CA ARG A 158 11.81 -11.93 19.88
C ARG A 158 12.74 -10.97 20.62
N ASP A 159 13.77 -11.51 21.25
CA ASP A 159 14.58 -10.80 22.23
C ASP A 159 15.70 -9.99 21.59
N ASP A 160 16.09 -10.35 20.36
CA ASP A 160 17.05 -9.60 19.56
C ASP A 160 16.36 -8.95 18.34
N LEU A 161 16.11 -9.67 17.25
CA LEU A 161 15.80 -9.01 15.97
C LEU A 161 14.56 -8.10 15.97
N LEU A 162 13.49 -8.51 16.65
CA LEU A 162 12.23 -7.75 16.73
C LEU A 162 12.20 -6.75 17.89
N ALA A 163 13.14 -6.84 18.83
CA ALA A 163 13.24 -5.92 19.96
C ALA A 163 13.76 -4.55 19.49
N TYR A 164 13.05 -3.48 19.87
CA TYR A 164 13.47 -2.10 19.60
C TYR A 164 14.70 -1.70 20.43
N GLU A 165 14.87 -2.29 21.61
CA GLU A 165 16.08 -2.11 22.43
C GLU A 165 17.16 -3.10 21.95
N PHE A 166 18.37 -2.59 21.67
CA PHE A 166 19.53 -3.44 21.42
C PHE A 166 19.94 -4.09 22.74
N GLN A 167 19.87 -5.43 22.86
CA GLN A 167 20.37 -6.15 24.04
C GLN A 167 21.88 -6.47 23.97
N GLY A 168 22.61 -5.91 22.99
CA GLY A 168 24.05 -6.06 22.83
C GLY A 168 24.85 -4.86 23.39
N ASP A 169 26.15 -5.08 23.59
CA ASP A 169 27.10 -4.02 23.92
C ASP A 169 27.07 -2.95 22.80
N THR A 170 26.73 -1.70 23.13
CA THR A 170 26.59 -0.61 22.16
C THR A 170 27.90 -0.30 21.41
N ASP A 171 29.01 -0.82 21.91
CA ASP A 171 30.33 -0.75 21.28
C ASP A 171 30.58 -1.87 20.23
N LYS A 172 29.65 -2.81 20.02
CA LYS A 172 29.70 -3.88 19.01
C LYS A 172 28.35 -4.08 18.27
N PRO A 173 28.04 -3.22 17.29
CA PRO A 173 26.78 -3.28 16.55
C PRO A 173 26.55 -4.56 15.71
N ASP A 174 27.59 -5.40 15.53
CA ASP A 174 27.53 -6.66 14.78
C ASP A 174 27.26 -7.89 15.68
N ASP A 175 27.12 -7.69 17.00
CA ASP A 175 26.91 -8.78 17.98
C ASP A 175 25.41 -9.05 18.18
N HIS A 176 24.73 -9.47 17.11
CA HIS A 176 23.36 -9.98 17.17
C HIS A 176 23.39 -11.52 17.35
N LEU A 177 22.37 -12.09 18.00
CA LEU A 177 22.29 -13.52 18.32
C LEU A 177 22.13 -14.42 17.09
N ILE A 178 21.98 -13.84 15.91
CA ILE A 178 21.84 -14.53 14.62
C ILE A 178 23.22 -14.82 14.02
N ASP A 179 23.44 -16.06 13.56
CA ASP A 179 24.72 -16.46 12.94
C ASP A 179 24.83 -15.98 11.48
N GLU A 180 26.05 -15.77 10.97
CA GLU A 180 26.27 -15.36 9.57
C GLU A 180 25.58 -16.27 8.54
N THR A 181 25.49 -17.57 8.83
CA THR A 181 24.80 -18.54 7.96
C THR A 181 23.28 -18.34 7.91
N GLU A 182 22.70 -17.76 8.96
CA GLU A 182 21.28 -17.44 9.05
C GLU A 182 20.97 -16.08 8.42
N ILE A 183 21.90 -15.10 8.49
CA ILE A 183 21.70 -13.73 7.95
C ILE A 183 21.25 -13.76 6.49
N GLU A 184 21.94 -14.50 5.62
CA GLU A 184 21.59 -14.52 4.18
C GLU A 184 20.21 -15.13 3.94
N SER A 185 19.86 -16.20 4.65
CA SER A 185 18.55 -16.85 4.53
C SER A 185 17.42 -15.99 5.10
N MET A 186 17.67 -15.24 6.18
CA MET A 186 16.72 -14.27 6.74
C MET A 186 16.49 -13.10 5.79
N ILE A 187 17.54 -12.51 5.23
CA ILE A 187 17.40 -11.41 4.25
C ILE A 187 16.70 -11.90 2.99
N GLN A 188 16.95 -13.14 2.57
CA GLN A 188 16.20 -13.78 1.49
C GLN A 188 14.71 -13.92 1.83
N ALA A 189 14.38 -14.41 3.03
CA ALA A 189 13.01 -14.53 3.48
C ALA A 189 12.32 -13.15 3.51
N VAL A 190 12.99 -12.10 4.00
CA VAL A 190 12.46 -10.73 3.96
C VAL A 190 12.19 -10.25 2.53
N ASP A 191 13.05 -10.57 1.57
CA ASP A 191 12.92 -10.17 0.16
C ASP A 191 11.76 -10.89 -0.57
N GLU A 192 11.44 -12.12 -0.14
CA GLU A 192 10.40 -12.96 -0.73
C GLU A 192 9.03 -12.80 -0.05
N LEU A 193 9.01 -12.27 1.17
CA LEU A 193 7.81 -12.11 2.00
C LEU A 193 6.73 -11.25 1.31
N LYS A 194 5.53 -11.83 1.18
CA LYS A 194 4.31 -11.12 0.75
C LYS A 194 3.29 -11.11 1.87
N ILE A 195 2.83 -9.92 2.24
CA ILE A 195 1.84 -9.68 3.27
C ILE A 195 0.59 -9.00 2.70
N ILE A 196 -0.58 -9.30 3.25
CA ILE A 196 -1.81 -8.58 2.93
C ILE A 196 -2.57 -8.20 4.20
N ASP A 197 -3.07 -6.97 4.24
CA ASP A 197 -4.17 -6.58 5.12
C ASP A 197 -5.47 -6.43 4.33
N PRO A 198 -6.44 -7.37 4.45
CA PRO A 198 -7.68 -7.36 3.67
C PRO A 198 -8.73 -6.38 4.21
N ALA A 199 -8.45 -5.67 5.31
CA ALA A 199 -9.28 -4.63 5.89
C ALA A 199 -8.37 -3.53 6.49
N VAL A 200 -7.55 -2.93 5.61
CA VAL A 200 -6.38 -2.16 5.99
C VAL A 200 -6.69 -0.91 6.81
N GLY A 201 -7.89 -0.34 6.66
CA GLY A 201 -8.26 0.90 7.33
C GLY A 201 -7.21 1.99 7.10
N SER A 202 -6.72 2.58 8.19
CA SER A 202 -5.67 3.60 8.15
C SER A 202 -4.24 3.05 7.94
N GLY A 203 -4.05 1.75 7.70
CA GLY A 203 -2.74 1.16 7.40
C GLY A 203 -1.92 0.74 8.61
N ALA A 204 -2.53 0.49 9.77
CA ALA A 204 -1.79 0.19 11.00
C ALA A 204 -0.93 -1.10 10.91
N PHE A 205 -1.48 -2.22 10.43
CA PHE A 205 -0.70 -3.46 10.33
C PHE A 205 0.38 -3.43 9.24
N PRO A 206 0.10 -2.96 8.00
CA PRO A 206 1.15 -2.81 6.99
C PRO A 206 2.28 -1.88 7.42
N MET A 207 1.97 -0.78 8.12
CA MET A 207 3.00 0.11 8.69
C MET A 207 3.80 -0.57 9.80
N GLY A 208 3.14 -1.32 10.68
CA GLY A 208 3.83 -2.11 11.71
C GLY A 208 4.80 -3.13 11.12
N ILE A 209 4.38 -3.86 10.08
CA ILE A 209 5.23 -4.80 9.34
C ILE A 209 6.40 -4.06 8.69
N LEU A 210 6.14 -2.94 7.99
CA LEU A 210 7.20 -2.15 7.37
C LEU A 210 8.28 -1.76 8.38
N ASN A 211 7.87 -1.22 9.53
CA ASN A 211 8.80 -0.76 10.57
C ASN A 211 9.62 -1.92 11.15
N LYS A 212 9.00 -3.08 11.41
CA LYS A 212 9.70 -4.27 11.93
C LYS A 212 10.64 -4.89 10.90
N LEU A 213 10.26 -4.94 9.62
CA LEU A 213 11.15 -5.41 8.56
C LEU A 213 12.35 -4.47 8.34
N VAL A 214 12.14 -3.16 8.45
CA VAL A 214 13.24 -2.18 8.43
C VAL A 214 14.18 -2.40 9.62
N LEU A 215 13.64 -2.57 10.84
CA LEU A 215 14.42 -2.87 12.04
C LEU A 215 15.26 -4.14 11.87
N ILE A 216 14.66 -5.22 11.36
CA ILE A 216 15.37 -6.47 11.07
C ILE A 216 16.52 -6.22 10.08
N LEU A 217 16.27 -5.53 8.96
CA LEU A 217 17.30 -5.22 7.97
C LEU A 217 18.38 -4.26 8.48
N GLN A 218 18.05 -3.36 9.42
CA GLN A 218 19.03 -2.50 10.08
C GLN A 218 19.99 -3.31 10.96
N LYS A 219 19.49 -4.34 11.65
CA LYS A 219 20.30 -5.24 12.47
C LYS A 219 21.12 -6.21 11.61
N LEU A 220 20.49 -6.87 10.64
CA LEU A 220 21.12 -7.91 9.81
C LEU A 220 22.03 -7.37 8.70
N ASP A 221 21.72 -6.20 8.14
CA ASP A 221 22.51 -5.61 7.06
C ASP A 221 22.59 -4.07 7.21
N PRO A 222 23.29 -3.55 8.23
CA PRO A 222 23.31 -2.12 8.56
C PRO A 222 23.71 -1.22 7.39
N GLN A 223 24.57 -1.71 6.50
CA GLN A 223 25.11 -0.98 5.35
C GLN A 223 24.37 -1.25 4.03
N ASN A 224 23.27 -2.01 4.04
CA ASN A 224 22.51 -2.41 2.85
C ASN A 224 23.36 -3.16 1.79
N LYS A 225 24.40 -3.90 2.18
CA LYS A 225 25.25 -4.65 1.25
C LYS A 225 24.48 -5.79 0.60
N HIS A 226 23.90 -6.67 1.42
CA HIS A 226 23.17 -7.86 0.99
C HIS A 226 21.84 -7.46 0.35
N TRP A 227 21.11 -6.53 0.98
CA TRP A 227 19.83 -6.04 0.48
C TRP A 227 19.98 -5.43 -0.93
N LYS A 228 20.95 -4.50 -1.11
CA LYS A 228 21.24 -3.90 -2.42
C LYS A 228 21.67 -4.93 -3.45
N GLN A 229 22.54 -5.87 -3.08
CA GLN A 229 23.02 -6.91 -4.00
C GLN A 229 21.87 -7.78 -4.52
N ARG A 230 20.92 -8.15 -3.66
CA ARG A 230 19.72 -8.89 -4.06
C ARG A 230 18.87 -8.11 -5.06
N GLN A 231 18.66 -6.81 -4.82
CA GLN A 231 17.91 -5.96 -5.76
C GLN A 231 18.60 -5.90 -7.13
N LEU A 232 19.94 -5.80 -7.16
CA LEU A 232 20.72 -5.82 -8.41
C LEU A 232 20.62 -7.17 -9.13
N GLN A 233 20.72 -8.29 -8.41
CA GLN A 233 20.66 -9.63 -8.99
C GLN A 233 19.35 -9.91 -9.72
N GLN A 234 18.22 -9.48 -9.16
CA GLN A 234 16.92 -9.67 -9.80
C GLN A 234 16.79 -8.89 -11.09
N VAL A 235 17.30 -7.64 -11.13
CA VAL A 235 17.28 -6.83 -12.34
C VAL A 235 18.20 -7.40 -13.42
N MET A 236 19.30 -8.07 -13.06
CA MET A 236 20.16 -8.75 -14.05
C MET A 236 19.44 -9.85 -14.83
N GLY A 237 18.34 -10.40 -14.29
CA GLY A 237 17.50 -11.39 -14.97
C GLY A 237 16.58 -10.81 -16.07
N ILE A 238 16.45 -9.48 -16.17
CA ILE A 238 15.59 -8.83 -17.16
C ILE A 238 16.22 -8.95 -18.56
N LYS A 239 15.44 -9.48 -19.52
CA LYS A 239 15.88 -9.72 -20.90
C LYS A 239 16.07 -8.43 -21.71
N ASP A 240 15.22 -7.43 -21.49
CA ASP A 240 15.27 -6.16 -22.18
C ASP A 240 16.40 -5.26 -21.63
N PRO A 241 17.42 -4.91 -22.43
CA PRO A 241 18.54 -4.10 -21.97
C PRO A 241 18.15 -2.69 -21.52
N GLU A 242 17.19 -2.04 -22.16
CA GLU A 242 16.81 -0.65 -21.86
C GLU A 242 16.09 -0.59 -20.50
N ILE A 243 15.18 -1.54 -20.26
CA ILE A 243 14.49 -1.69 -18.97
C ILE A 243 15.48 -2.06 -17.87
N ARG A 244 16.39 -3.01 -18.15
CA ARG A 244 17.41 -3.45 -17.19
C ARG A 244 18.33 -2.31 -16.80
N ASP A 245 18.91 -1.61 -17.76
CA ASP A 245 19.92 -0.58 -17.50
C ASP A 245 19.29 0.62 -16.77
N GLY A 246 18.05 0.99 -17.11
CA GLY A 246 17.26 1.98 -16.36
C GLY A 246 16.99 1.56 -14.92
N ALA A 247 16.59 0.30 -14.69
CA ALA A 247 16.34 -0.21 -13.34
C ALA A 247 17.62 -0.31 -12.49
N LEU A 248 18.76 -0.68 -13.09
CA LEU A 248 20.06 -0.70 -12.42
C LEU A 248 20.47 0.69 -11.95
N GLU A 249 20.26 1.71 -12.78
CA GLU A 249 20.61 3.08 -12.42
C GLU A 249 19.76 3.57 -11.24
N ILE A 250 18.45 3.31 -11.27
CA ILE A 250 17.55 3.61 -10.15
C ILE A 250 18.03 2.94 -8.85
N ILE A 251 18.39 1.65 -8.88
CA ILE A 251 18.92 0.97 -7.68
C ILE A 251 20.18 1.65 -7.16
N LYS A 252 21.14 1.98 -8.03
CA LYS A 252 22.38 2.64 -7.61
C LYS A 252 22.11 4.00 -6.96
N GLU A 253 21.17 4.74 -7.52
CA GLU A 253 20.73 6.05 -7.05
C GLU A 253 20.02 5.95 -5.69
N VAL A 254 19.08 5.03 -5.56
CA VAL A 254 18.31 4.76 -4.33
C VAL A 254 19.26 4.39 -3.20
N PHE A 255 20.26 3.55 -3.47
CA PHE A 255 21.26 3.11 -2.49
C PHE A 255 22.56 3.95 -2.51
N SER A 256 22.46 5.24 -2.81
CA SER A 256 23.60 6.15 -2.80
C SER A 256 23.90 6.71 -1.39
N LYS A 257 25.15 7.15 -1.18
CA LYS A 257 25.66 7.58 0.14
C LYS A 257 25.05 8.88 0.68
N THR A 258 24.23 9.57 -0.10
CA THR A 258 23.56 10.82 0.30
C THR A 258 22.35 10.58 1.21
N ASN A 259 21.84 9.34 1.30
CA ASN A 259 20.75 8.97 2.20
C ASN A 259 21.33 8.46 3.53
N ARG A 260 21.03 9.13 4.66
CA ARG A 260 21.40 8.67 6.01
C ARG A 260 20.96 7.21 6.20
N TYR A 261 21.90 6.29 6.42
CA TYR A 261 21.66 4.85 6.68
C TYR A 261 20.80 4.07 5.66
N ASN A 262 20.32 4.77 4.63
CA ASN A 262 19.60 4.30 3.47
C ASN A 262 18.33 3.46 3.74
N ASP A 263 17.59 3.80 4.79
CA ASP A 263 16.28 3.20 5.08
C ASP A 263 15.24 3.46 3.99
N TYR A 264 15.35 4.58 3.27
CA TYR A 264 14.54 4.84 2.08
C TYR A 264 14.58 3.66 1.10
N GLY A 265 15.78 3.12 0.83
CA GLY A 265 15.95 1.96 -0.03
C GLY A 265 15.33 0.69 0.55
N ARG A 266 15.49 0.44 1.86
CA ARG A 266 14.82 -0.68 2.54
C ARG A 266 13.31 -0.57 2.38
N LYS A 267 12.73 0.55 2.82
CA LYS A 267 11.28 0.80 2.78
C LYS A 267 10.72 0.71 1.37
N LEU A 268 11.34 1.37 0.39
CA LEU A 268 10.85 1.40 -0.99
C LEU A 268 10.71 -0.01 -1.57
N TYR A 269 11.74 -0.86 -1.42
CA TYR A 269 11.70 -2.22 -1.98
C TYR A 269 10.82 -3.18 -1.17
N LEU A 270 10.74 -3.02 0.16
CA LEU A 270 9.77 -3.75 0.98
C LEU A 270 8.32 -3.45 0.55
N ILE A 271 7.99 -2.17 0.36
CA ILE A 271 6.67 -1.74 -0.13
C ILE A 271 6.44 -2.24 -1.56
N GLN A 272 7.44 -2.12 -2.44
CA GLN A 272 7.32 -2.52 -3.84
C GLN A 272 7.00 -4.01 -3.98
N LYS A 273 7.56 -4.88 -3.14
CA LYS A 273 7.48 -6.34 -3.35
C LYS A 273 6.47 -7.03 -2.46
N GLY A 274 6.43 -6.63 -1.19
CA GLY A 274 5.85 -7.46 -0.14
C GLY A 274 4.58 -6.91 0.48
N ILE A 275 4.33 -5.60 0.44
CA ILE A 275 3.27 -5.01 1.27
C ILE A 275 2.03 -4.66 0.45
N TYR A 276 0.92 -5.30 0.77
CA TYR A 276 -0.38 -5.12 0.11
C TYR A 276 -1.48 -4.80 1.12
N GLY A 277 -2.46 -4.01 0.70
CA GLY A 277 -3.61 -3.66 1.55
C GLY A 277 -4.89 -3.47 0.75
N VAL A 278 -6.02 -3.83 1.35
CA VAL A 278 -7.34 -3.70 0.74
C VAL A 278 -8.32 -3.18 1.77
N ASP A 279 -9.17 -2.25 1.35
CA ASP A 279 -10.28 -1.76 2.15
C ASP A 279 -11.48 -1.50 1.24
N ILE A 280 -12.70 -1.62 1.76
CA ILE A 280 -13.90 -1.28 0.99
C ILE A 280 -14.06 0.24 0.83
N GLN A 281 -13.45 1.04 1.70
CA GLN A 281 -13.56 2.51 1.71
C GLN A 281 -12.35 3.15 0.99
N PRO A 282 -12.54 3.82 -0.16
CA PRO A 282 -11.44 4.46 -0.88
C PRO A 282 -10.68 5.52 -0.05
N ILE A 283 -11.37 6.19 0.86
CA ILE A 283 -10.76 7.17 1.78
C ILE A 283 -9.79 6.52 2.79
N ALA A 284 -10.06 5.28 3.23
CA ALA A 284 -9.15 4.54 4.11
C ALA A 284 -7.84 4.21 3.37
N ILE A 285 -7.96 3.72 2.13
CA ILE A 285 -6.83 3.50 1.21
C ILE A 285 -6.01 4.79 1.02
N THR A 286 -6.67 5.92 0.83
CA THR A 286 -6.03 7.23 0.68
C THR A 286 -5.14 7.58 1.89
N ILE A 287 -5.62 7.29 3.10
CA ILE A 287 -4.88 7.55 4.34
C ILE A 287 -3.74 6.58 4.53
N ALA A 288 -3.95 5.29 4.24
CA ALA A 288 -2.86 4.32 4.25
C ALA A 288 -1.74 4.78 3.30
N LYS A 289 -2.07 5.14 2.05
CA LYS A 289 -1.10 5.68 1.07
C LYS A 289 -0.36 6.90 1.61
N LEU A 290 -1.06 7.85 2.23
CA LEU A 290 -0.44 9.04 2.83
C LEU A 290 0.57 8.69 3.93
N ARG A 291 0.27 7.70 4.80
CA ARG A 291 1.21 7.27 5.85
C ARG A 291 2.47 6.63 5.27
N PHE A 292 2.34 5.77 4.27
CA PHE A 292 3.49 5.21 3.54
C PHE A 292 4.33 6.30 2.87
N PHE A 293 3.69 7.32 2.30
CA PHE A 293 4.36 8.48 1.72
C PHE A 293 5.14 9.29 2.74
N ILE A 294 4.55 9.56 3.92
CA ILE A 294 5.26 10.23 5.01
C ILE A 294 6.44 9.37 5.47
N SER A 295 6.27 8.05 5.64
CA SER A 295 7.35 7.16 6.04
C SER A 295 8.52 7.12 5.04
N LEU A 296 8.25 7.33 3.74
CA LEU A 296 9.28 7.41 2.71
C LEU A 296 9.94 8.79 2.63
N ILE A 297 9.17 9.88 2.71
CA ILE A 297 9.72 11.23 2.51
C ILE A 297 10.69 11.65 3.62
N ILE A 298 10.48 11.15 4.85
CA ILE A 298 11.27 11.52 6.03
C ILE A 298 12.69 10.98 5.99
N ASP A 299 12.93 9.89 5.24
CA ASP A 299 14.25 9.29 5.08
C ASP A 299 15.09 9.96 3.98
N GLN A 300 14.51 10.91 3.25
CA GLN A 300 15.17 11.60 2.15
C GLN A 300 15.92 12.82 2.66
N VAL A 301 17.11 13.05 2.12
CA VAL A 301 17.98 14.14 2.56
C VAL A 301 17.86 15.32 1.58
N PRO A 302 17.25 16.44 1.99
CA PRO A 302 17.10 17.58 1.11
C PRO A 302 18.45 18.25 0.83
N ASN A 303 18.58 18.85 -0.35
CA ASN A 303 19.70 19.67 -0.77
C ASN A 303 19.20 20.98 -1.40
N ASN A 304 20.13 21.88 -1.76
CA ASN A 304 19.80 23.20 -2.32
C ASN A 304 19.81 23.25 -3.85
N ASN A 305 19.83 22.10 -4.54
CA ASN A 305 19.93 22.03 -5.99
C ASN A 305 18.54 21.81 -6.63
N PRO A 306 17.96 22.82 -7.32
CA PRO A 306 16.68 22.68 -7.98
C PRO A 306 16.69 21.66 -9.12
N ASP A 307 17.84 21.49 -9.81
CA ASP A 307 17.97 20.55 -10.94
C ASP A 307 17.95 19.09 -10.47
N ASP A 308 18.27 18.86 -9.19
CA ASP A 308 18.21 17.56 -8.52
C ASP A 308 16.95 17.43 -7.64
N ASN A 309 15.90 18.21 -7.95
CA ASN A 309 14.66 18.25 -7.20
C ASN A 309 14.87 18.44 -5.68
N TYR A 310 15.87 19.24 -5.31
CA TYR A 310 16.28 19.48 -3.93
C TYR A 310 16.64 18.20 -3.16
N GLY A 311 17.17 17.17 -3.82
CA GLY A 311 17.52 15.89 -3.20
C GLY A 311 16.33 15.05 -2.78
N ILE A 312 15.11 15.47 -3.14
CA ILE A 312 13.88 14.74 -2.86
C ILE A 312 13.49 13.96 -4.12
N ARG A 313 13.39 12.65 -3.99
CA ARG A 313 12.87 11.75 -4.99
C ARG A 313 11.34 11.84 -5.04
N PRO A 314 10.76 11.79 -6.25
CA PRO A 314 9.33 11.56 -6.42
C PRO A 314 8.91 10.25 -5.73
N LEU A 315 7.74 10.27 -5.09
CA LEU A 315 7.22 9.11 -4.37
C LEU A 315 6.65 8.06 -5.33
N PRO A 316 6.64 6.77 -4.96
CA PRO A 316 6.08 5.72 -5.80
C PRO A 316 4.55 5.85 -5.93
N ASN A 317 3.99 5.24 -6.96
CA ASN A 317 2.53 5.14 -7.12
C ASN A 317 2.01 3.88 -6.42
N LEU A 318 1.20 4.09 -5.38
CA LEU A 318 0.74 3.03 -4.46
C LEU A 318 -0.63 2.45 -4.82
N GLU A 319 -1.26 2.92 -5.88
CA GLU A 319 -2.57 2.47 -6.40
C GLU A 319 -2.57 0.96 -6.71
N VAL A 320 -1.41 0.40 -7.04
CA VAL A 320 -1.21 -1.03 -7.33
C VAL A 320 -0.83 -1.87 -6.11
N LYS A 321 -0.78 -1.25 -4.91
CA LYS A 321 -0.45 -1.89 -3.63
C LYS A 321 -1.56 -1.77 -2.60
N PHE A 322 -2.27 -0.66 -2.63
CA PHE A 322 -3.44 -0.41 -1.78
C PHE A 322 -4.66 -0.20 -2.67
N VAL A 323 -5.56 -1.17 -2.67
CA VAL A 323 -6.71 -1.22 -3.57
C VAL A 323 -8.00 -1.07 -2.78
N ALA A 324 -8.92 -0.24 -3.29
CA ALA A 324 -10.27 -0.19 -2.74
C ALA A 324 -11.10 -1.33 -3.34
N ALA A 325 -11.44 -2.34 -2.55
CA ALA A 325 -12.15 -3.54 -3.03
C ALA A 325 -12.91 -4.28 -1.92
N ASN A 326 -13.92 -5.06 -2.32
CA ASN A 326 -14.66 -5.93 -1.42
C ASN A 326 -13.96 -7.28 -1.23
N THR A 327 -13.22 -7.43 -0.13
CA THR A 327 -12.48 -8.66 0.20
C THR A 327 -13.37 -9.86 0.56
N LEU A 328 -14.68 -9.65 0.79
CA LEU A 328 -15.62 -10.74 1.09
C LEU A 328 -16.17 -11.42 -0.17
N ILE A 329 -15.99 -10.83 -1.35
CA ILE A 329 -16.51 -11.35 -2.62
C ILE A 329 -15.33 -11.69 -3.51
N GLY A 330 -15.03 -12.98 -3.65
CA GLY A 330 -14.02 -13.49 -4.57
C GLY A 330 -14.60 -13.80 -5.96
N LEU A 331 -13.73 -14.05 -6.93
CA LEU A 331 -14.09 -14.68 -8.19
C LEU A 331 -14.28 -16.20 -7.98
N ASN A 332 -15.22 -16.83 -8.67
CA ASN A 332 -15.55 -18.25 -8.52
C ASN A 332 -14.54 -19.14 -9.26
N ARG A 333 -13.39 -19.38 -8.64
CA ARG A 333 -12.25 -20.07 -9.30
C ARG A 333 -12.52 -21.50 -9.79
N SER A 334 -13.50 -22.24 -9.24
CA SER A 334 -13.65 -23.68 -9.54
C SER A 334 -14.12 -24.01 -10.96
N GLU A 335 -14.85 -23.12 -11.64
CA GLU A 335 -15.23 -23.28 -13.05
C GLU A 335 -14.33 -22.44 -13.99
N THR A 336 -13.76 -21.35 -13.47
CA THR A 336 -13.02 -20.35 -14.24
C THR A 336 -11.53 -20.71 -14.42
N GLN A 337 -10.94 -21.52 -13.53
CA GLN A 337 -9.48 -21.77 -13.52
C GLN A 337 -8.94 -22.39 -14.82
N LEU A 338 -9.60 -23.41 -15.37
CA LEU A 338 -9.19 -24.01 -16.66
C LEU A 338 -9.31 -23.06 -17.85
N LEU A 339 -10.20 -22.06 -17.78
CA LEU A 339 -10.45 -21.10 -18.85
C LEU A 339 -9.49 -19.91 -18.77
N LEU A 340 -8.97 -19.61 -17.57
CA LEU A 340 -8.08 -18.48 -17.30
C LEU A 340 -6.59 -18.80 -17.47
N GLU A 341 -6.22 -20.06 -17.58
CA GLU A 341 -4.81 -20.51 -17.69
C GLU A 341 -4.37 -20.75 -19.15
N THR A 342 -5.06 -20.18 -20.15
CA THR A 342 -4.59 -20.24 -21.54
C THR A 342 -3.33 -19.39 -21.73
N GLU A 343 -2.42 -19.81 -22.62
CA GLU A 343 -1.17 -19.07 -22.91
C GLU A 343 -1.42 -17.60 -23.26
N ASP A 344 -2.51 -17.32 -23.99
CA ASP A 344 -2.88 -15.96 -24.39
C ASP A 344 -3.31 -15.10 -23.19
N ILE A 345 -4.16 -15.63 -22.30
CA ILE A 345 -4.58 -14.91 -21.08
C ILE A 345 -3.39 -14.68 -20.15
N GLU A 346 -2.51 -15.68 -20.03
CA GLU A 346 -1.31 -15.59 -19.22
C GLU A 346 -0.34 -14.52 -19.74
N ALA A 347 -0.17 -14.41 -21.06
CA ALA A 347 0.63 -13.35 -21.68
C ALA A 347 0.07 -11.94 -21.40
N HIS A 348 -1.26 -11.77 -21.47
CA HIS A 348 -1.90 -10.50 -21.13
C HIS A 348 -1.75 -10.17 -19.63
N ARG A 349 -1.85 -11.16 -18.75
CA ARG A 349 -1.64 -11.00 -17.29
C ARG A 349 -0.21 -10.57 -16.97
N GLU A 350 0.78 -11.21 -17.58
CA GLU A 350 2.18 -10.85 -17.39
C GLU A 350 2.44 -9.42 -17.88
N SER A 351 1.88 -9.04 -19.04
CA SER A 351 1.95 -7.67 -19.57
C SER A 351 1.35 -6.64 -18.61
N ILE A 352 0.16 -6.89 -18.06
CA ILE A 352 -0.47 -6.00 -17.06
C ILE A 352 0.43 -5.88 -15.82
N THR A 353 1.00 -6.98 -15.34
CA THR A 353 1.90 -6.99 -14.18
C THR A 353 3.12 -6.11 -14.44
N GLN A 354 3.76 -6.25 -15.60
CA GLN A 354 4.91 -5.43 -16.01
C GLN A 354 4.55 -3.94 -16.19
N ILE A 355 3.35 -3.63 -16.71
CA ILE A 355 2.86 -2.25 -16.81
C ILE A 355 2.71 -1.64 -15.41
N ARG A 356 2.14 -2.38 -14.45
CA ARG A 356 1.96 -1.91 -13.07
C ARG A 356 3.27 -1.73 -12.31
N GLU A 357 4.27 -2.57 -12.55
CA GLU A 357 5.62 -2.38 -12.01
C GLU A 357 6.28 -1.10 -12.54
N ARG A 358 6.10 -0.80 -13.83
CA ARG A 358 6.56 0.47 -14.42
C ARG A 358 5.76 1.65 -13.88
N TYR A 359 4.45 1.49 -13.69
CA TYR A 359 3.58 2.52 -13.12
C TYR A 359 3.99 2.88 -11.69
N PHE A 360 4.30 1.89 -10.84
CA PHE A 360 4.79 2.11 -9.48
C PHE A 360 5.97 3.09 -9.42
N ARG A 361 6.86 3.07 -10.42
CA ARG A 361 8.06 3.91 -10.50
C ARG A 361 7.89 5.18 -11.33
N ALA A 362 6.76 5.35 -12.02
CA ALA A 362 6.55 6.47 -12.93
C ALA A 362 6.47 7.80 -12.16
N ASN A 363 7.35 8.74 -12.51
CA ASN A 363 7.48 10.01 -11.79
C ASN A 363 6.95 11.22 -12.57
N THR A 364 6.64 11.07 -13.86
CA THR A 364 6.04 12.15 -14.66
C THR A 364 4.59 11.86 -15.02
N ARG A 365 3.77 12.91 -15.11
CA ARG A 365 2.37 12.78 -15.56
C ARG A 365 2.26 12.11 -16.94
N GLN A 366 3.17 12.44 -17.87
CA GLN A 366 3.16 11.86 -19.21
C GLN A 366 3.43 10.34 -19.19
N GLN A 367 4.41 9.89 -18.41
CA GLN A 367 4.67 8.45 -18.23
C GLN A 367 3.48 7.73 -17.61
N LYS A 368 2.89 8.30 -16.53
CA LYS A 368 1.71 7.74 -15.87
C LYS A 368 0.55 7.56 -16.86
N LEU A 369 0.20 8.62 -17.60
CA LEU A 369 -0.89 8.58 -18.59
C LEU A 369 -0.63 7.56 -19.71
N LYS A 370 0.61 7.45 -20.17
CA LYS A 370 1.00 6.45 -21.18
C LYS A 370 0.77 5.03 -20.65
N LEU A 371 1.23 4.74 -19.43
CA LEU A 371 1.08 3.43 -18.80
C LEU A 371 -0.38 3.08 -18.48
N ILE A 372 -1.18 4.07 -18.04
CA ILE A 372 -2.62 3.90 -17.81
C ILE A 372 -3.32 3.50 -19.12
N GLU A 373 -3.02 4.18 -20.24
CA GLU A 373 -3.62 3.85 -21.53
C GLU A 373 -3.11 2.51 -22.06
N GLU A 374 -1.82 2.19 -21.90
CA GLU A 374 -1.25 0.86 -22.22
C GLU A 374 -1.99 -0.26 -21.45
N GLU A 375 -2.21 -0.11 -20.13
CA GLU A 375 -2.95 -1.11 -19.35
C GLU A 375 -4.40 -1.21 -19.81
N LYS A 376 -5.06 -0.08 -20.09
CA LYS A 376 -6.45 -0.06 -20.53
C LYS A 376 -6.65 -0.81 -21.85
N VAL A 377 -5.73 -0.65 -22.81
CA VAL A 377 -5.73 -1.41 -24.07
C VAL A 377 -5.55 -2.90 -23.77
N CYS A 378 -4.57 -3.26 -22.94
CA CYS A 378 -4.30 -4.66 -22.59
C CYS A 378 -5.49 -5.33 -21.86
N ARG A 379 -6.18 -4.61 -20.96
CA ARG A 379 -7.42 -5.09 -20.30
C ARG A 379 -8.56 -5.29 -21.31
N ALA A 380 -8.67 -4.44 -22.31
CA ALA A 380 -9.68 -4.59 -23.38
C ALA A 380 -9.38 -5.81 -24.27
N GLU A 381 -8.13 -6.06 -24.62
CA GLU A 381 -7.70 -7.25 -25.38
C GLU A 381 -7.93 -8.54 -24.57
N LEU A 382 -7.55 -8.53 -23.29
CA LEU A 382 -7.83 -9.62 -22.36
C LEU A 382 -9.33 -9.96 -22.30
N THR A 383 -10.20 -8.95 -22.29
CA THR A 383 -11.66 -9.15 -22.32
C THR A 383 -12.10 -9.90 -23.58
N GLN A 384 -11.53 -9.55 -24.72
CA GLN A 384 -11.83 -10.21 -25.99
C GLN A 384 -11.33 -11.67 -26.00
N ALA A 385 -10.14 -11.92 -25.45
CA ALA A 385 -9.58 -13.25 -25.27
C ALA A 385 -10.48 -14.12 -24.36
N LEU A 386 -10.88 -13.59 -23.20
CA LEU A 386 -11.80 -14.27 -22.29
C LEU A 386 -13.15 -14.60 -22.94
N ALA A 387 -13.71 -13.67 -23.72
CA ALA A 387 -14.94 -13.90 -24.47
C ALA A 387 -14.77 -14.94 -25.59
N ALA A 388 -13.60 -14.99 -26.24
CA ALA A 388 -13.29 -15.98 -27.27
C ALA A 388 -13.20 -17.39 -26.70
N VAL A 389 -12.51 -17.54 -25.57
CA VAL A 389 -12.46 -18.80 -24.81
C VAL A 389 -13.87 -19.20 -24.40
N ALA A 390 -14.66 -18.32 -23.79
CA ALA A 390 -16.03 -18.65 -23.40
C ALA A 390 -16.90 -19.17 -24.56
N ARG A 391 -16.76 -18.58 -25.76
CA ARG A 391 -17.44 -19.05 -26.98
C ARG A 391 -16.96 -20.43 -27.43
N GLN A 392 -15.65 -20.68 -27.41
CA GLN A 392 -15.06 -21.97 -27.79
C GLN A 392 -15.61 -23.12 -26.95
N TRP A 393 -15.80 -22.87 -25.65
CA TRP A 393 -16.31 -23.85 -24.70
C TRP A 393 -17.85 -23.92 -24.64
N ARG A 394 -18.55 -23.20 -25.54
CA ARG A 394 -20.03 -23.14 -25.62
C ARG A 394 -20.70 -22.77 -24.29
N LEU A 395 -20.06 -21.92 -23.50
CA LEU A 395 -20.66 -21.38 -22.29
C LEU A 395 -21.85 -20.48 -22.67
N GLY A 396 -22.98 -20.64 -21.99
CA GLY A 396 -24.16 -19.81 -22.20
C GLY A 396 -23.90 -18.35 -21.85
N SER A 397 -24.72 -17.43 -22.36
CA SER A 397 -24.62 -15.99 -22.06
C SER A 397 -24.82 -15.65 -20.57
N GLU A 398 -25.34 -16.58 -19.78
CA GLU A 398 -25.51 -16.51 -18.32
C GLU A 398 -24.36 -17.18 -17.54
N SER A 399 -23.26 -17.54 -18.22
CA SER A 399 -22.11 -18.15 -17.56
C SER A 399 -21.45 -17.17 -16.58
N SER A 400 -21.23 -17.64 -15.36
CA SER A 400 -20.45 -17.01 -14.28
C SER A 400 -19.12 -16.43 -14.80
N VAL A 401 -18.44 -17.17 -15.68
CA VAL A 401 -17.15 -16.81 -16.28
C VAL A 401 -17.21 -15.50 -17.06
N LEU A 402 -18.27 -15.28 -17.85
CA LEU A 402 -18.39 -14.07 -18.67
C LEU A 402 -18.65 -12.83 -17.80
N GLU A 403 -19.41 -13.00 -16.72
CA GLU A 403 -19.65 -11.93 -15.75
C GLU A 403 -18.38 -11.60 -14.95
N GLU A 404 -17.58 -12.61 -14.58
CA GLU A 404 -16.27 -12.40 -13.95
C GLU A 404 -15.28 -11.70 -14.87
N ALA A 405 -15.21 -12.11 -16.14
CA ALA A 405 -14.38 -11.45 -17.15
C ALA A 405 -14.75 -9.96 -17.30
N LYS A 406 -16.05 -9.64 -17.33
CA LYS A 406 -16.52 -8.25 -17.37
C LYS A 406 -16.12 -7.47 -16.11
N LYS A 407 -16.19 -8.09 -14.91
CA LYS A 407 -15.76 -7.46 -13.66
C LYS A 407 -14.27 -7.13 -13.68
N ILE A 408 -13.43 -8.06 -14.12
CA ILE A 408 -11.98 -7.86 -14.25
C ILE A 408 -11.68 -6.72 -15.24
N ALA A 409 -12.38 -6.71 -16.39
CA ALA A 409 -12.20 -5.72 -17.43
C ALA A 409 -12.64 -4.30 -17.03
N ALA A 410 -13.76 -4.21 -16.31
CA ALA A 410 -14.35 -2.94 -15.88
C ALA A 410 -13.62 -2.33 -14.69
N TRP A 411 -12.84 -3.12 -13.94
CA TRP A 411 -12.07 -2.61 -12.83
C TRP A 411 -10.93 -1.70 -13.32
N ASP A 412 -10.90 -0.50 -12.76
CA ASP A 412 -9.87 0.49 -13.00
C ASP A 412 -9.11 0.77 -11.70
N PRO A 413 -7.85 0.29 -11.55
CA PRO A 413 -7.06 0.52 -10.34
C PRO A 413 -6.68 2.00 -10.14
N TYR A 414 -6.88 2.84 -11.17
CA TYR A 414 -6.52 4.26 -11.15
C TYR A 414 -7.66 5.18 -10.68
N ASP A 415 -8.89 4.67 -10.57
CA ASP A 415 -10.01 5.42 -10.00
C ASP A 415 -9.96 5.37 -8.47
N GLN A 416 -9.35 6.40 -7.88
CA GLN A 416 -9.16 6.51 -6.42
C GLN A 416 -10.46 6.78 -5.64
N ASN A 417 -11.59 7.02 -6.33
CA ASN A 417 -12.87 7.29 -5.69
C ASN A 417 -13.85 6.10 -5.79
N ALA A 418 -13.48 5.05 -6.51
CA ALA A 418 -14.28 3.84 -6.66
C ALA A 418 -13.73 2.69 -5.81
N ALA A 419 -14.61 1.78 -5.42
CA ALA A 419 -14.23 0.51 -4.83
C ALA A 419 -14.70 -0.62 -5.75
N ALA A 420 -13.84 -1.62 -5.97
CA ALA A 420 -14.20 -2.81 -6.71
C ALA A 420 -15.20 -3.66 -5.92
N GLU A 421 -16.19 -4.22 -6.61
CA GLU A 421 -17.22 -5.07 -5.99
C GLU A 421 -16.70 -6.47 -5.59
N PHE A 422 -15.47 -6.81 -5.98
CA PHE A 422 -14.82 -8.10 -5.74
C PHE A 422 -13.35 -7.88 -5.37
N PHE A 423 -12.69 -8.91 -4.85
CA PHE A 423 -11.26 -8.95 -4.62
C PHE A 423 -10.66 -10.22 -5.24
N ASP A 424 -9.52 -10.07 -5.92
CA ASP A 424 -8.71 -11.20 -6.37
C ASP A 424 -7.22 -10.82 -6.35
N ALA A 425 -6.41 -11.59 -5.61
CA ALA A 425 -5.00 -11.30 -5.39
C ALA A 425 -4.15 -11.36 -6.68
N GLU A 426 -4.49 -12.26 -7.60
CA GLU A 426 -3.76 -12.41 -8.84
C GLU A 426 -4.08 -11.24 -9.78
N TRP A 427 -5.36 -10.94 -9.97
CA TRP A 427 -5.77 -9.87 -10.87
C TRP A 427 -5.46 -8.48 -10.36
N MET A 428 -5.51 -8.27 -9.04
CA MET A 428 -5.29 -6.95 -8.45
C MET A 428 -3.82 -6.70 -8.16
N PHE A 429 -3.08 -7.71 -7.70
CA PHE A 429 -1.70 -7.55 -7.23
C PHE A 429 -0.65 -8.36 -7.99
N GLY A 430 -1.05 -9.22 -8.94
CA GLY A 430 -0.12 -10.13 -9.61
C GLY A 430 0.34 -11.29 -8.71
N VAL A 431 -0.34 -11.54 -7.59
CA VAL A 431 0.05 -12.54 -6.60
C VAL A 431 -0.73 -13.84 -6.84
N LYS A 432 -0.06 -14.85 -7.41
CA LYS A 432 -0.66 -16.15 -7.77
C LYS A 432 -0.71 -17.14 -6.61
N ASP A 433 0.41 -17.27 -5.90
CA ASP A 433 0.61 -18.31 -4.89
C ASP A 433 0.05 -17.95 -3.51
N GLY A 434 -0.75 -16.88 -3.43
CA GLY A 434 -1.23 -16.31 -2.18
C GLY A 434 -0.17 -15.48 -1.45
N PHE A 435 -0.49 -15.13 -0.21
CA PHE A 435 0.36 -14.33 0.68
C PHE A 435 0.93 -15.22 1.77
N ASP A 436 2.16 -14.95 2.19
CA ASP A 436 2.78 -15.65 3.31
C ASP A 436 2.14 -15.23 4.65
N ILE A 437 1.71 -13.96 4.76
CA ILE A 437 1.01 -13.43 5.94
C ILE A 437 -0.25 -12.69 5.50
N ALA A 438 -1.40 -13.06 6.07
CA ALA A 438 -2.61 -12.25 6.03
C ALA A 438 -2.90 -11.74 7.45
N ILE A 439 -2.80 -10.42 7.65
CA ILE A 439 -2.90 -9.78 8.96
C ILE A 439 -3.82 -8.56 8.88
N GLY A 440 -4.76 -8.45 9.79
CA GLY A 440 -5.71 -7.34 9.78
C GLY A 440 -6.64 -7.41 10.98
N ASN A 441 -7.36 -6.32 11.22
CA ASN A 441 -8.40 -6.32 12.25
C ASN A 441 -9.63 -7.06 11.69
N PRO A 442 -10.07 -8.19 12.27
CA PRO A 442 -11.25 -8.86 11.77
C PRO A 442 -12.50 -7.97 11.90
N PRO A 443 -13.43 -8.02 10.93
CA PRO A 443 -14.63 -7.20 10.99
C PRO A 443 -15.50 -7.62 12.18
N TYR A 444 -15.68 -6.72 13.16
CA TYR A 444 -16.58 -6.90 14.30
C TYR A 444 -18.06 -6.76 13.87
N ILE A 445 -18.54 -7.68 13.03
CA ILE A 445 -19.96 -7.68 12.63
C ILE A 445 -20.74 -8.58 13.58
N GLU A 446 -21.63 -7.98 14.38
CA GLU A 446 -22.68 -8.73 15.05
C GLU A 446 -23.56 -9.42 13.98
N ARG A 447 -23.63 -10.75 14.02
CA ARG A 447 -24.37 -11.63 13.08
C ARG A 447 -25.82 -11.18 12.78
N LYS A 448 -26.42 -10.35 13.65
CA LYS A 448 -27.77 -9.78 13.53
C LYS A 448 -27.88 -8.58 12.57
N LYS A 449 -26.76 -8.01 12.11
CA LYS A 449 -26.73 -6.78 11.29
C LYS A 449 -26.38 -7.01 9.81
N ILE A 450 -26.12 -8.26 9.41
CA ILE A 450 -25.90 -8.61 8.00
C ILE A 450 -27.23 -8.53 7.25
N SER A 451 -27.28 -7.76 6.16
CA SER A 451 -28.48 -7.64 5.31
C SER A 451 -28.88 -9.01 4.74
N PRO A 452 -30.17 -9.27 4.48
CA PRO A 452 -30.62 -10.55 3.92
C PRO A 452 -29.92 -10.89 2.59
N THR A 453 -29.67 -9.88 1.75
CA THR A 453 -28.97 -10.02 0.46
C THR A 453 -27.52 -10.44 0.65
N ASN A 454 -26.78 -9.76 1.53
CA ASN A 454 -25.39 -10.10 1.83
C ASN A 454 -25.29 -11.45 2.54
N LYS A 455 -26.32 -11.84 3.30
CA LYS A 455 -26.35 -13.15 3.98
C LYS A 455 -26.41 -14.30 2.99
N VAL A 456 -27.18 -14.17 1.90
CA VAL A 456 -27.22 -15.19 0.83
C VAL A 456 -25.86 -15.30 0.15
N THR A 457 -25.26 -14.17 -0.23
CA THR A 457 -23.92 -14.13 -0.84
C THR A 457 -22.86 -14.73 0.09
N LEU A 458 -22.83 -14.31 1.36
CA LEU A 458 -21.88 -14.82 2.35
C LEU A 458 -22.11 -16.31 2.67
N GLN A 459 -23.34 -16.81 2.59
CA GLN A 459 -23.63 -18.25 2.73
C GLN A 459 -23.09 -19.04 1.55
N THR A 460 -23.07 -18.48 0.34
CA THR A 460 -22.47 -19.11 -0.85
C THR A 460 -20.95 -19.20 -0.74
N TYR A 461 -20.27 -18.14 -0.29
CA TYR A 461 -18.80 -18.12 -0.19
C TYR A 461 -18.26 -18.72 1.12
N PHE A 462 -19.03 -18.67 2.20
CA PHE A 462 -18.61 -19.06 3.54
C PHE A 462 -19.62 -20.01 4.19
N GLY A 463 -20.13 -21.00 3.45
CA GLY A 463 -21.17 -21.94 3.93
C GLY A 463 -20.86 -22.59 5.29
N ASP A 464 -19.60 -22.95 5.53
CA ASP A 464 -19.10 -23.52 6.79
C ASP A 464 -19.03 -22.49 7.94
N PHE A 465 -18.96 -21.20 7.62
CA PHE A 465 -18.98 -20.08 8.59
C PHE A 465 -20.35 -19.92 9.25
N PHE A 466 -21.41 -20.49 8.65
CA PHE A 466 -22.74 -20.50 9.25
C PHE A 466 -23.02 -21.70 10.15
N THR A 467 -22.30 -22.80 9.98
CA THR A 467 -22.50 -24.09 10.66
C THR A 467 -21.42 -24.41 11.70
N THR A 468 -20.21 -23.89 11.54
CA THR A 468 -19.06 -24.23 12.40
C THR A 468 -18.65 -23.03 13.27
N LYS A 469 -18.15 -23.31 14.48
CA LYS A 469 -17.55 -22.33 15.41
C LYS A 469 -16.20 -21.81 14.84
N VAL A 470 -16.20 -21.21 13.66
CA VAL A 470 -15.00 -20.68 12.99
C VAL A 470 -14.72 -19.27 13.48
N TRP A 471 -14.30 -19.18 14.74
CA TRP A 471 -13.53 -18.04 15.26
C TRP A 471 -12.10 -18.47 15.68
N THR A 472 -11.75 -19.74 15.48
CA THR A 472 -10.56 -20.36 16.09
C THR A 472 -9.23 -20.05 15.39
N ILE A 473 -9.20 -19.24 14.32
CA ILE A 473 -7.91 -18.80 13.70
C ILE A 473 -7.63 -17.30 13.93
N LEU A 474 -8.57 -16.56 14.53
CA LEU A 474 -8.36 -15.15 14.95
C LEU A 474 -8.35 -14.96 16.48
N THR A 475 -8.39 -16.04 17.26
CA THR A 475 -8.32 -16.01 18.73
C THR A 475 -7.51 -17.19 19.31
N ALA A 476 -6.38 -17.52 18.70
CA ALA A 476 -5.41 -18.46 19.29
C ALA A 476 -4.15 -17.73 19.79
N CYS A 477 -4.35 -16.61 20.50
CA CYS A 477 -3.33 -15.90 21.29
C CYS A 477 -4.04 -15.17 22.44
N ALA A 478 -4.76 -15.92 23.28
CA ALA A 478 -5.16 -15.51 24.63
C ALA A 478 -5.70 -16.76 25.36
N ASN A 479 -4.77 -17.39 26.09
CA ASN A 479 -4.86 -18.60 26.93
C ASN A 479 -4.84 -19.96 26.22
#